data_AF-A0A946Q4G2-F1
#
_entry.id   AF-A0A946Q4G2-F1
#
_cell.length_a   1.000
_cell.length_b   1.000
_cell.length_c   1.000
_cell.angle_alpha   90.00
_cell.angle_beta   90.00
_cell.angle_gamma   90.00
#
_symmetry.space_group_name_H-M   'P 1'
#
loop_
_entity.id
_entity.type
_entity.pdbx_description
1 polymer ?
#
loop_
_entity_poly.entity_id
_entity_poly.type
_entity_poly.pdbx_seq_one_letter_code
_entity_poly.pdbx_strand_id
1 'polypeptide(L)'
;MASSLISINEATIGELQQLEGIGPKRSIYIVDFRNRVGLIRNTFDLATATGLSIKAAERLSPRIDWKTEAMQSFGLWPAGLVTLASLWFVVCGFQQLAREQFFAPYSYYNLSLALILLGGLAATGDIAVTMIRGHSHKSIRVSMLSACLFIAGFVILILLSISTVLVTYPTDFQNTLGSTIQFIGYCGLMFWLIYGPAFCLRLFIEDGGLEKLDSSKFLYDISLTLAPFLPLYNLQVHNDPNWTTEMFAFWCAFVVTLGGLDLVRGRSAFIGILSEIDQSRFRFAYFTRGRREGTNETARALGWICLGEAAILLAIAAARITLP
;
A
#
# COMPACT_ATOMS: atom_id res chain seq x y z
N MET A 1 21.81 -34.98 -12.85
CA MET A 1 20.68 -35.72 -12.23
C MET A 1 19.45 -34.83 -12.34
N ALA A 2 18.40 -35.29 -13.02
CA ALA A 2 17.17 -34.52 -13.19
C ALA A 2 16.50 -34.36 -11.83
N SER A 3 16.60 -33.16 -11.24
CA SER A 3 15.88 -32.81 -10.01
C SER A 3 14.39 -32.80 -10.34
N SER A 4 13.68 -33.88 -10.01
CA SER A 4 12.22 -33.93 -10.11
C SER A 4 11.65 -32.80 -9.25
N LEU A 5 11.00 -31.83 -9.89
CA LEU A 5 10.32 -30.74 -9.18
C LEU A 5 9.25 -31.34 -8.26
N ILE A 6 9.16 -30.83 -7.04
CA ILE A 6 8.19 -31.32 -6.05
C ILE A 6 6.91 -30.51 -6.17
N SER A 7 5.78 -31.18 -6.44
CA SER A 7 4.45 -30.55 -6.54
C SER A 7 4.02 -30.01 -5.17
N ILE A 8 4.03 -28.68 -5.00
CA ILE A 8 3.78 -28.07 -3.68
C ILE A 8 2.33 -28.18 -3.22
N ASN A 9 1.39 -28.55 -4.10
CA ASN A 9 -0.02 -28.70 -3.74
C ASN A 9 -0.41 -30.16 -3.52
N GLU A 10 0.36 -31.13 -4.04
CA GLU A 10 0.02 -32.56 -4.00
C GLU A 10 1.00 -33.37 -3.15
N ALA A 11 2.25 -32.89 -2.98
CA ALA A 11 3.30 -33.64 -2.30
C ALA A 11 2.94 -33.99 -0.85
N THR A 12 3.32 -35.20 -0.47
CA THR A 12 3.18 -35.74 0.89
C THR A 12 4.17 -35.10 1.86
N ILE A 13 3.93 -35.28 3.17
CA ILE A 13 4.81 -34.77 4.24
C ILE A 13 6.27 -35.24 4.08
N GLY A 14 6.49 -36.48 3.60
CA GLY A 14 7.82 -37.04 3.37
C GLY A 14 8.53 -36.41 2.17
N GLU A 15 7.81 -36.21 1.07
CA GLU A 15 8.34 -35.54 -0.13
C GLU A 15 8.66 -34.07 0.14
N LEU A 16 7.80 -33.36 0.87
CA LEU A 16 8.05 -31.97 1.26
C LEU A 16 9.32 -31.80 2.09
N GLN A 17 9.69 -32.78 2.90
CA GLN A 17 10.92 -32.74 3.71
C GLN A 17 12.21 -32.87 2.89
N GLN A 18 12.12 -33.28 1.62
CA GLN A 18 13.27 -33.29 0.71
C GLN A 18 13.66 -31.86 0.26
N LEU A 19 12.76 -30.88 0.46
CA LEU A 19 13.07 -29.48 0.20
C LEU A 19 13.98 -28.91 1.28
N GLU A 20 15.06 -28.27 0.84
CA GLU A 20 16.05 -27.65 1.72
C GLU A 20 15.40 -26.61 2.64
N GLY A 21 15.59 -26.74 3.96
CA GLY A 21 14.98 -25.84 4.94
C GLY A 21 13.50 -26.13 5.27
N ILE A 22 12.91 -27.19 4.71
CA ILE A 22 11.59 -27.71 5.09
C ILE A 22 11.76 -28.94 5.98
N GLY A 23 11.68 -28.75 7.29
CA GLY A 23 11.68 -29.84 8.27
C GLY A 23 10.28 -30.40 8.56
N PRO A 24 10.17 -31.40 9.45
CA PRO A 24 8.91 -32.08 9.79
C PRO A 24 7.80 -31.12 10.23
N LYS A 25 8.14 -30.07 10.99
CA LYS A 25 7.18 -29.06 11.44
C LYS A 25 6.62 -28.25 10.27
N ARG A 26 7.47 -27.87 9.30
CA ARG A 26 7.08 -27.02 8.17
C ARG A 26 6.30 -27.79 7.10
N SER A 27 6.63 -29.04 6.87
CA SER A 27 5.87 -29.89 5.96
C SER A 27 4.43 -30.12 6.46
N ILE A 28 4.24 -30.28 7.77
CA ILE A 28 2.90 -30.31 8.39
C ILE A 28 2.17 -28.99 8.17
N TYR A 29 2.82 -27.84 8.40
CA TYR A 29 2.21 -26.53 8.17
C TYR A 29 1.80 -26.30 6.72
N ILE A 30 2.58 -26.78 5.75
CA ILE A 30 2.21 -26.71 4.33
C ILE A 30 0.91 -27.48 4.08
N VAL A 31 0.78 -28.69 4.62
CA VAL A 31 -0.46 -29.49 4.47
C VAL A 31 -1.64 -28.82 5.18
N ASP A 32 -1.44 -28.28 6.39
CA ASP A 32 -2.47 -27.55 7.11
C ASP A 32 -2.92 -26.28 6.37
N PHE A 33 -1.99 -25.57 5.73
CA PHE A 33 -2.28 -24.39 4.92
C PHE A 33 -3.18 -24.75 3.74
N ARG A 34 -2.88 -25.84 3.02
CA ARG A 34 -3.72 -26.34 1.91
C ARG A 34 -5.15 -26.61 2.36
N ASN A 35 -5.31 -27.19 3.56
CA ASN A 35 -6.61 -27.57 4.10
C ASN A 35 -7.43 -26.39 4.64
N ARG A 36 -6.77 -25.36 5.20
CA ARG A 36 -7.43 -24.26 5.91
C ARG A 36 -7.55 -22.97 5.10
N VAL A 37 -6.58 -22.71 4.22
CA VAL A 37 -6.47 -21.46 3.44
C VAL A 37 -6.74 -21.74 1.96
N GLY A 38 -6.07 -22.76 1.40
CA GLY A 38 -6.23 -23.18 0.01
C GLY A 38 -4.89 -23.45 -0.68
N LEU A 39 -4.92 -23.57 -2.01
CA LEU A 39 -3.74 -23.89 -2.81
C LEU A 39 -2.65 -22.82 -2.69
N ILE A 40 -1.40 -23.25 -2.69
CA ILE A 40 -0.21 -22.40 -2.68
C ILE A 40 0.06 -21.98 -4.12
N ARG A 41 -0.11 -20.68 -4.42
CA ARG A 41 -0.06 -20.15 -5.80
C ARG A 41 1.18 -19.32 -6.10
N ASN A 42 1.77 -18.72 -5.07
CA ASN A 42 2.93 -17.85 -5.23
C ASN A 42 3.92 -18.00 -4.06
N THR A 43 5.06 -17.34 -4.19
CA THR A 43 6.12 -17.34 -3.17
C THR A 43 5.65 -16.76 -1.83
N PHE A 44 4.68 -15.85 -1.83
CA PHE A 44 4.10 -15.30 -0.61
C PHE A 44 3.21 -16.32 0.14
N ASP A 45 2.42 -17.12 -0.57
CA ASP A 45 1.67 -18.25 0.00
C ASP A 45 2.63 -19.27 0.59
N LEU A 46 3.70 -19.60 -0.14
CA LEU A 46 4.72 -20.53 0.34
C LEU A 46 5.41 -20.00 1.61
N ALA A 47 5.78 -18.72 1.64
CA ALA A 47 6.36 -18.08 2.83
C ALA A 47 5.40 -18.15 4.02
N THR A 48 4.12 -17.87 3.79
CA THR A 48 3.07 -17.95 4.83
C THR A 48 2.91 -19.37 5.37
N ALA A 49 2.79 -20.36 4.47
CA ALA A 49 2.59 -21.76 4.78
C ALA A 49 3.78 -22.38 5.53
N THR A 50 5.01 -21.93 5.23
CA THR A 50 6.24 -22.48 5.82
C THR A 50 6.77 -21.69 7.01
N GLY A 51 6.35 -20.44 7.18
CA GLY A 51 6.93 -19.48 8.12
C GLY A 51 8.32 -18.96 7.75
N LEU A 52 8.74 -19.22 6.52
CA LEU A 52 9.97 -18.67 5.96
C LEU A 52 9.79 -17.20 5.57
N SER A 53 10.92 -16.50 5.46
CA SER A 53 10.96 -15.20 4.80
C SER A 53 10.65 -15.32 3.31
N ILE A 54 10.12 -14.27 2.68
CA ILE A 54 9.85 -14.25 1.23
C ILE A 54 11.12 -14.60 0.44
N LYS A 55 12.28 -14.09 0.85
CA LYS A 55 13.57 -14.38 0.19
C LYS A 55 13.96 -15.85 0.28
N ALA A 56 13.67 -16.51 1.41
CA ALA A 56 13.93 -17.94 1.56
C ALA A 56 12.94 -18.77 0.74
N ALA A 57 11.67 -18.38 0.69
CA ALA A 57 10.66 -19.00 -0.19
C ALA A 57 11.02 -18.83 -1.68
N GLU A 58 11.53 -17.67 -2.09
CA GLU A 58 12.00 -17.41 -3.45
C GLU A 58 13.17 -18.33 -3.85
N ARG A 59 14.08 -18.64 -2.92
CA ARG A 59 15.17 -19.60 -3.17
C ARG A 59 14.67 -21.03 -3.38
N LEU A 60 13.50 -21.36 -2.81
CA LEU A 60 12.86 -22.67 -2.97
C LEU A 60 12.01 -22.77 -4.23
N SER A 61 11.52 -21.63 -4.75
CA SER A 61 10.68 -21.54 -5.94
C SER A 61 11.18 -22.37 -7.14
N PRO A 62 12.49 -22.41 -7.48
CA PRO A 62 12.99 -23.18 -8.63
C PRO A 62 12.94 -24.71 -8.45
N ARG A 63 12.76 -25.22 -7.23
CA ARG A 63 12.69 -26.66 -6.93
C ARG A 63 11.25 -27.18 -6.81
N ILE A 64 10.28 -26.28 -6.96
CA ILE A 64 8.86 -26.52 -6.75
C ILE A 64 8.14 -26.56 -8.10
N ASP A 65 7.27 -27.55 -8.29
CA ASP A 65 6.28 -27.53 -9.36
C ASP A 65 5.03 -26.78 -8.86
N TRP A 66 4.74 -25.66 -9.53
CA TRP A 66 3.67 -24.75 -9.19
C TRP A 66 2.32 -25.14 -9.78
N LYS A 67 2.16 -26.33 -10.38
CA LYS A 67 0.89 -26.82 -10.97
C LYS A 67 -0.33 -26.30 -10.20
N THR A 68 -0.90 -25.25 -10.76
CA THR A 68 -2.04 -24.52 -10.24
C THR A 68 -2.92 -24.31 -11.47
N GLU A 69 -4.18 -24.71 -11.39
CA GLU A 69 -5.15 -24.49 -12.46
C GLU A 69 -5.09 -23.04 -12.92
N ALA A 70 -5.10 -22.86 -14.24
CA ALA A 70 -4.85 -21.61 -14.92
C ALA A 70 -5.67 -20.48 -14.29
N MET A 71 -4.96 -19.46 -13.80
CA MET A 71 -5.54 -18.23 -13.28
C MET A 71 -6.59 -17.71 -14.27
N GLN A 72 -7.83 -17.50 -13.80
CA GLN A 72 -8.80 -16.70 -14.55
C GLN A 72 -8.12 -15.38 -14.90
N SER A 73 -7.96 -15.13 -16.20
CA SER A 73 -7.41 -13.88 -16.69
C SER A 73 -8.32 -12.76 -16.19
N PHE A 74 -7.87 -12.02 -15.18
CA PHE A 74 -8.40 -10.70 -14.92
C PHE A 74 -8.36 -9.97 -16.27
N GLY A 75 -9.50 -9.47 -16.72
CA GLY A 75 -9.58 -8.79 -18.01
C GLY A 75 -8.48 -7.73 -18.06
N LEU A 76 -7.54 -7.83 -19.00
CA LEU A 76 -6.38 -6.95 -19.11
C LEU A 76 -6.76 -5.49 -19.40
N TRP A 77 -8.05 -5.22 -19.64
CA TRP A 77 -8.57 -3.95 -20.11
C TRP A 77 -8.51 -2.80 -19.09
N PRO A 78 -8.84 -2.97 -17.79
CA PRO A 78 -8.71 -1.87 -16.82
C PRO A 78 -7.24 -1.45 -16.64
N ALA A 79 -6.32 -2.42 -16.60
CA ALA A 79 -4.88 -2.12 -16.52
C ALA A 79 -4.37 -1.40 -17.78
N GLY A 80 -4.78 -1.85 -18.97
CA GLY A 80 -4.44 -1.18 -20.23
C GLY A 80 -5.01 0.23 -20.35
N LEU A 81 -6.24 0.45 -19.88
CA LEU A 81 -6.89 1.76 -19.92
C LEU A 81 -6.20 2.75 -18.95
N VAL A 82 -5.87 2.30 -17.74
CA VAL A 82 -5.15 3.12 -16.76
C VAL A 82 -3.76 3.48 -17.28
N THR A 83 -3.01 2.55 -17.88
CA THR A 83 -1.67 2.86 -18.41
C THR A 83 -1.71 3.83 -19.58
N LEU A 84 -2.70 3.71 -20.48
CA LEU A 84 -2.91 4.68 -21.56
C LEU A 84 -3.29 6.06 -21.03
N ALA A 85 -4.17 6.14 -20.03
CA ALA A 85 -4.55 7.40 -19.40
C ALA A 85 -3.36 8.06 -18.68
N SER A 86 -2.55 7.27 -17.95
CA SER A 86 -1.32 7.76 -17.31
C SER A 86 -0.31 8.25 -18.34
N LEU A 87 -0.13 7.53 -19.45
CA LEU A 87 0.76 7.93 -20.54
C LEU A 87 0.32 9.25 -21.16
N TRP A 88 -0.98 9.42 -21.42
CA TRP A 88 -1.55 10.65 -21.93
C TRP A 88 -1.27 11.85 -21.02
N PHE A 89 -1.51 11.69 -19.72
CA PHE A 89 -1.26 12.74 -18.72
C PHE A 89 0.20 13.17 -18.68
N VAL A 90 1.12 12.21 -18.76
CA VAL A 90 2.57 12.48 -18.77
C VAL A 90 2.96 13.26 -20.04
N VAL A 91 2.46 12.85 -21.21
CA VAL A 91 2.72 13.56 -22.47
C VAL A 91 2.23 15.00 -22.40
N CYS A 92 1.02 15.24 -21.88
CA CYS A 92 0.50 16.59 -21.68
C CYS A 92 1.39 17.42 -20.74
N GLY A 93 1.86 16.83 -19.63
CA GLY A 93 2.77 17.49 -18.70
C GLY A 93 4.10 17.91 -19.35
N PHE A 94 4.71 17.03 -20.16
CA PHE A 94 5.93 17.36 -20.89
C PHE A 94 5.72 18.39 -21.99
N GLN A 95 4.58 18.34 -22.69
CA GLN A 95 4.22 19.35 -23.69
C GLN A 95 4.07 20.74 -23.06
N GLN A 96 3.52 20.82 -21.84
CA GLN A 96 3.44 22.06 -21.08
C GLN A 96 4.83 22.56 -20.68
N LEU A 97 5.67 21.69 -20.09
CA LEU A 97 7.03 22.04 -19.68
C LEU A 97 7.90 22.53 -20.85
N ALA A 98 7.72 21.95 -22.04
CA ALA A 98 8.48 22.32 -23.24
C ALA A 98 8.09 23.70 -23.82
N ARG A 99 6.92 24.23 -23.47
CA ARG A 99 6.43 25.54 -23.94
C ARG A 99 6.76 26.68 -22.98
N GLU A 100 7.04 26.38 -21.72
CA GLU A 100 7.31 27.38 -20.70
C GLU A 100 8.78 27.82 -20.71
N GLN A 101 9.00 29.14 -20.56
CA GLN A 101 10.35 29.69 -20.39
C GLN A 101 10.87 29.40 -18.98
N PHE A 102 12.19 29.25 -18.85
CA PHE A 102 12.80 28.90 -17.58
C PHE A 102 12.83 30.09 -16.61
N PHE A 103 11.96 30.09 -15.60
CA PHE A 103 11.92 31.06 -14.52
C PHE A 103 11.91 30.38 -13.15
N ALA A 104 12.91 30.66 -12.31
CA ALA A 104 12.89 30.23 -10.91
C ALA A 104 11.87 31.08 -10.12
N PRO A 105 11.04 30.49 -9.23
CA PRO A 105 11.06 29.09 -8.75
C PRO A 105 10.20 28.11 -9.57
N TYR A 106 9.36 28.59 -10.49
CA TYR A 106 8.39 27.80 -11.25
C TYR A 106 9.01 26.63 -12.03
N SER A 107 10.17 26.83 -12.65
CA SER A 107 10.87 25.77 -13.38
C SER A 107 11.26 24.59 -12.50
N TYR A 108 11.69 24.85 -11.26
CA TYR A 108 12.10 23.79 -10.34
C TYR A 108 10.88 23.00 -9.84
N TYR A 109 9.78 23.69 -9.61
CA TYR A 109 8.50 23.08 -9.30
C TYR A 109 7.99 22.17 -10.44
N ASN A 110 7.97 22.69 -11.68
CA ASN A 110 7.53 21.91 -12.84
C ASN A 110 8.47 20.74 -13.15
N LEU A 111 9.79 20.93 -12.98
CA LEU A 111 10.77 19.85 -13.10
C LEU A 111 10.50 18.73 -12.08
N SER A 112 10.21 19.08 -10.83
CA SER A 112 9.87 18.08 -9.81
C SER A 112 8.64 17.27 -10.18
N LEU A 113 7.55 17.94 -10.60
CA LEU A 113 6.34 17.27 -11.02
C LEU A 113 6.59 16.34 -12.22
N ALA A 114 7.39 16.79 -13.20
CA ALA A 114 7.77 15.97 -14.35
C ALA A 114 8.55 14.71 -13.93
N LEU A 115 9.47 14.81 -12.97
CA LEU A 115 10.22 13.68 -12.44
C LEU A 115 9.31 12.69 -11.70
N ILE A 116 8.37 13.18 -10.89
CA ILE A 116 7.37 12.35 -10.19
C ILE A 116 6.49 11.62 -11.20
N LEU A 117 5.97 12.32 -12.21
CA LEU A 117 5.12 11.73 -13.25
C LEU A 117 5.88 10.70 -14.09
N LEU A 118 7.14 10.97 -14.47
CA LEU A 118 7.96 10.03 -15.24
C LEU A 118 8.33 8.80 -14.40
N GLY A 119 8.61 8.98 -13.11
CA GLY A 119 8.75 7.88 -12.15
C GLY A 119 7.50 7.01 -12.10
N GLY A 120 6.32 7.61 -11.99
CA GLY A 120 5.02 6.92 -11.99
C GLY A 120 4.75 6.15 -13.28
N LEU A 121 5.07 6.75 -14.43
CA LEU A 121 4.94 6.09 -15.72
C LEU A 121 5.87 4.88 -15.85
N ALA A 122 7.13 5.02 -15.41
CA ALA A 122 8.07 3.91 -15.42
C ALA A 122 7.60 2.75 -14.51
N ALA A 123 7.03 3.04 -13.34
CA ALA A 123 6.48 2.03 -12.44
C ALA A 123 5.27 1.30 -13.06
N THR A 124 4.31 2.04 -13.59
CA THR A 124 3.12 1.46 -14.25
C THR A 124 3.49 0.65 -15.49
N GLY A 125 4.46 1.12 -16.28
CA GLY A 125 5.03 0.38 -17.39
C GLY A 125 5.66 -0.95 -16.96
N ASP A 126 6.42 -0.96 -15.85
CA ASP A 126 7.02 -2.19 -15.32
C ASP A 126 5.94 -3.20 -14.86
N ILE A 127 4.89 -2.72 -14.19
CA ILE A 127 3.73 -3.55 -13.81
C ILE A 127 3.02 -4.11 -15.04
N ALA A 128 2.82 -3.30 -16.09
CA ALA A 128 2.19 -3.76 -17.32
C ALA A 128 3.04 -4.81 -18.04
N VAL A 129 4.36 -4.61 -18.11
CA VAL A 129 5.29 -5.58 -18.74
C VAL A 129 5.34 -6.88 -17.95
N THR A 130 5.37 -6.83 -16.62
CA THR A 130 5.37 -8.03 -15.77
C THR A 130 4.06 -8.81 -15.87
N MET A 131 2.92 -8.12 -16.01
CA MET A 131 1.62 -8.73 -16.29
C MET A 131 1.60 -9.46 -17.65
N ILE A 132 2.14 -8.84 -18.71
CA ILE A 132 2.13 -9.41 -20.07
C ILE A 132 3.11 -10.59 -20.20
N ARG A 133 4.29 -10.49 -19.60
CA ARG A 133 5.39 -11.43 -19.87
C ARG A 133 5.42 -12.64 -18.94
N GLY A 134 4.55 -12.69 -17.92
CA GLY A 134 4.46 -13.78 -16.95
C GLY A 134 5.75 -13.96 -16.14
N HIS A 135 5.80 -13.43 -14.91
CA HIS A 135 6.84 -13.70 -13.89
C HIS A 135 8.29 -13.85 -14.41
N SER A 136 8.72 -12.99 -15.35
CA SER A 136 10.11 -12.99 -15.81
C SER A 136 10.96 -12.09 -14.90
N HIS A 137 11.92 -12.69 -14.19
CA HIS A 137 12.84 -12.13 -13.19
C HIS A 137 13.71 -10.91 -13.62
N LYS A 138 13.44 -10.25 -14.75
CA LYS A 138 14.31 -9.22 -15.35
C LYS A 138 13.80 -7.76 -15.25
N SER A 139 12.82 -7.46 -14.39
CA SER A 139 12.24 -6.09 -14.25
C SER A 139 13.09 -5.11 -13.40
N ILE A 140 14.13 -5.61 -12.72
CA ILE A 140 14.90 -4.88 -11.68
C ILE A 140 15.41 -3.49 -12.15
N ARG A 141 15.79 -3.33 -13.42
CA ARG A 141 16.38 -2.06 -13.92
C ARG A 141 15.37 -0.92 -14.07
N VAL A 142 14.14 -1.19 -14.51
CA VAL A 142 13.12 -0.15 -14.73
C VAL A 142 12.52 0.29 -13.39
N SER A 143 12.31 -0.67 -12.47
CA SER A 143 11.86 -0.39 -11.10
C SER A 143 12.84 0.51 -10.34
N MET A 144 14.15 0.25 -10.43
CA MET A 144 15.16 1.09 -9.78
C MET A 144 15.21 2.51 -10.35
N LEU A 145 15.10 2.66 -11.68
CA LEU A 145 15.05 3.98 -12.33
C LEU A 145 13.81 4.77 -11.89
N SER A 146 12.65 4.13 -11.85
CA SER A 146 11.39 4.73 -11.37
C SER A 146 11.54 5.27 -9.95
N ALA A 147 12.11 4.47 -9.03
CA ALA A 147 12.32 4.88 -7.65
C ALA A 147 13.26 6.09 -7.55
N CYS A 148 14.36 6.10 -8.30
CA CYS A 148 15.30 7.23 -8.34
C CYS A 148 14.63 8.53 -8.81
N LEU A 149 13.78 8.47 -9.84
CA LEU A 149 13.07 9.63 -10.37
C LEU A 149 12.06 10.20 -9.38
N PHE A 150 11.29 9.32 -8.72
CA PHE A 150 10.39 9.72 -7.64
C PHE A 150 11.13 10.42 -6.50
N ILE A 151 12.23 9.81 -6.02
CA ILE A 151 13.03 10.38 -4.93
C ILE A 151 13.60 11.74 -5.34
N ALA A 152 14.16 11.86 -6.54
CA ALA A 152 14.70 13.13 -7.04
C ALA A 152 13.61 14.21 -7.10
N GLY A 153 12.43 13.88 -7.62
CA GLY A 153 11.30 14.80 -7.67
C GLY A 153 10.86 15.26 -6.27
N PHE A 154 10.64 14.32 -5.33
CA PHE A 154 10.27 14.66 -3.95
C PHE A 154 11.32 15.50 -3.24
N VAL A 155 12.61 15.20 -3.43
CA VAL A 155 13.70 15.99 -2.85
C VAL A 155 13.63 17.44 -3.34
N ILE A 156 13.41 17.67 -4.63
CA ILE A 156 13.27 19.03 -5.18
C ILE A 156 12.06 19.74 -4.57
N LEU A 157 10.90 19.08 -4.45
CA LEU A 157 9.71 19.67 -3.83
C LEU A 157 9.94 20.03 -2.36
N ILE A 158 10.57 19.14 -1.60
CA ILE A 158 10.90 19.39 -0.18
C ILE A 158 11.86 20.56 -0.06
N LEU A 159 12.91 20.61 -0.89
CA LEU A 159 13.85 21.73 -0.90
C LEU A 159 13.16 23.05 -1.25
N LEU A 160 12.22 23.03 -2.20
CA LEU A 160 11.41 24.21 -2.53
C LEU A 160 10.53 24.65 -1.37
N SER A 161 9.96 23.69 -0.65
CA SER A 161 9.12 23.93 0.53
C SER A 161 9.92 24.53 1.68
N ILE A 162 11.18 24.11 1.83
CA ILE A 162 12.09 24.69 2.82
C ILE A 162 12.53 26.09 2.36
N SER A 163 12.77 26.29 1.06
CA SER A 163 13.22 27.58 0.55
C SER A 163 12.15 28.67 0.69
N THR A 164 10.86 28.34 0.71
CA THR A 164 9.79 29.33 0.98
C THR A 164 9.84 29.91 2.38
N VAL A 165 10.47 29.21 3.34
CA VAL A 165 10.70 29.72 4.70
C VAL A 165 11.88 30.71 4.72
N LEU A 166 12.86 30.51 3.84
CA LEU A 166 14.08 31.30 3.77
C LEU A 166 13.97 32.52 2.83
N VAL A 167 13.11 32.43 1.81
CA VAL A 167 12.98 33.41 0.74
C VAL A 167 11.50 33.72 0.49
N THR A 168 11.16 35.00 0.39
CA THR A 168 9.81 35.45 0.04
C THR A 168 9.54 35.27 -1.45
N TYR A 169 8.81 34.21 -1.80
CA TYR A 169 8.27 34.01 -3.15
C TYR A 169 6.91 34.69 -3.34
N PRO A 170 6.45 34.89 -4.60
CA PRO A 170 5.10 35.36 -4.88
C PRO A 170 4.04 34.52 -4.17
N THR A 171 3.00 35.17 -3.64
CA THR A 171 1.92 34.53 -2.87
C THR A 171 1.22 33.42 -3.66
N ASP A 172 0.98 33.65 -4.96
CA ASP A 172 0.33 32.68 -5.85
C ASP A 172 1.14 31.39 -5.96
N PHE A 173 2.46 31.52 -6.01
CA PHE A 173 3.37 30.38 -6.05
C PHE A 173 3.36 29.59 -4.74
N GLN A 174 3.40 30.28 -3.60
CA GLN A 174 3.37 29.63 -2.28
C GLN A 174 2.06 28.85 -2.08
N ASN A 175 0.92 29.43 -2.48
CA ASN A 175 -0.39 28.76 -2.41
C ASN A 175 -0.45 27.52 -3.30
N THR A 176 0.10 27.61 -4.52
CA THR A 176 0.15 26.49 -5.47
C THR A 176 1.04 25.36 -4.94
N LEU A 177 2.23 25.70 -4.42
CA LEU A 177 3.17 24.75 -3.85
C LEU A 177 2.56 24.06 -2.61
N GLY A 178 1.97 24.84 -1.70
CA GLY A 178 1.29 24.32 -0.50
C GLY A 178 0.17 23.35 -0.83
N SER A 179 -0.72 23.73 -1.76
CA SER A 179 -1.83 22.87 -2.22
C SER A 179 -1.33 21.57 -2.84
N THR A 180 -0.21 21.61 -3.56
CA THR A 180 0.39 20.42 -4.19
C THR A 180 0.99 19.46 -3.16
N ILE A 181 1.70 19.99 -2.16
CA ILE A 181 2.27 19.18 -1.07
C ILE A 181 1.14 18.56 -0.24
N GLN A 182 0.09 19.32 0.04
CA GLN A 182 -1.10 18.84 0.74
C GLN A 182 -1.76 17.70 -0.03
N PHE A 183 -1.97 17.86 -1.34
CA PHE A 183 -2.52 16.81 -2.19
C PHE A 183 -1.66 15.54 -2.22
N ILE A 184 -0.34 15.69 -2.35
CA ILE A 184 0.61 14.58 -2.27
C ILE A 184 0.51 13.88 -0.91
N GLY A 185 0.42 14.64 0.18
CA GLY A 185 0.24 14.12 1.54
C GLY A 185 -1.04 13.30 1.67
N TYR A 186 -2.16 13.79 1.13
CA TYR A 186 -3.42 13.05 1.07
C TYR A 186 -3.28 11.74 0.29
N CYS A 187 -2.69 11.77 -0.92
CA CYS A 187 -2.44 10.56 -1.70
C CYS A 187 -1.57 9.54 -0.94
N GLY A 188 -0.53 10.00 -0.24
CA GLY A 188 0.32 9.14 0.59
C GLY A 188 -0.45 8.51 1.76
N LEU A 189 -1.29 9.29 2.43
CA LEU A 189 -2.14 8.80 3.51
C LEU A 189 -3.18 7.80 3.01
N MET A 190 -3.82 8.08 1.87
CA MET A 190 -4.74 7.13 1.21
C MET A 190 -4.04 5.81 0.90
N PHE A 191 -2.85 5.87 0.30
CA PHE A 191 -2.07 4.67 -0.01
C PHE A 191 -1.75 3.87 1.25
N TRP A 192 -1.32 4.53 2.32
CA TRP A 192 -1.05 3.88 3.61
C TRP A 192 -2.30 3.24 4.21
N LEU A 193 -3.44 3.94 4.25
CA LEU A 193 -4.66 3.41 4.85
C LEU A 193 -5.26 2.24 4.07
N ILE A 194 -5.14 2.24 2.73
CA ILE A 194 -5.68 1.17 1.87
C ILE A 194 -4.73 -0.03 1.81
N TYR A 195 -3.45 0.21 1.53
CA TYR A 195 -2.50 -0.85 1.19
C TYR A 195 -1.49 -1.16 2.30
N GLY A 196 -1.36 -0.29 3.30
CA GLY A 196 -0.41 -0.44 4.41
C GLY A 196 -0.51 -1.80 5.09
N PRO A 197 -1.70 -2.28 5.49
CA PRO A 197 -1.81 -3.57 6.16
C PRO A 197 -1.37 -4.76 5.32
N ALA A 198 -1.76 -4.81 4.04
CA ALA A 198 -1.32 -5.85 3.13
C ALA A 198 0.20 -5.80 2.90
N PHE A 199 0.78 -4.60 2.86
CA PHE A 199 2.22 -4.40 2.73
C PHE A 199 2.98 -4.86 3.98
N CYS A 200 2.55 -4.45 5.17
CA CYS A 200 3.11 -4.89 6.46
C CYS A 200 3.01 -6.41 6.62
N LEU A 201 1.88 -7.01 6.24
CA LEU A 201 1.70 -8.46 6.27
C LEU A 201 2.76 -9.17 5.44
N ARG A 202 3.00 -8.70 4.21
CA ARG A 202 4.02 -9.27 3.32
C ARG A 202 5.44 -9.13 3.89
N LEU A 203 5.75 -8.00 4.50
CA LEU A 203 7.08 -7.77 5.06
C LEU A 203 7.37 -8.60 6.33
N PHE A 204 6.36 -8.87 7.15
CA PHE A 204 6.56 -9.44 8.50
C PHE A 204 5.94 -10.82 8.72
N ILE A 205 5.58 -11.56 7.65
CA ILE A 205 4.94 -12.88 7.74
C ILE A 205 5.83 -14.00 8.32
N GLU A 206 7.14 -13.79 8.36
CA GLU A 206 8.13 -14.77 8.82
C GLU A 206 8.00 -15.07 10.33
N ASP A 207 8.50 -16.24 10.77
CA ASP A 207 8.39 -16.68 12.17
C ASP A 207 8.91 -15.63 13.19
N GLY A 208 10.01 -14.93 12.87
CA GLY A 208 10.57 -13.85 13.71
C GLY A 208 9.94 -12.47 13.50
N GLY A 209 9.04 -12.32 12.53
CA GLY A 209 8.40 -11.05 12.15
C GLY A 209 7.11 -10.76 12.92
N LEU A 210 6.56 -11.75 13.63
CA LEU A 210 5.26 -11.64 14.29
C LEU A 210 5.17 -10.49 15.30
N GLU A 211 6.22 -10.21 16.08
CA GLU A 211 6.24 -9.03 16.98
C GLU A 211 6.14 -7.71 16.21
N LYS A 212 6.84 -7.60 15.07
CA LYS A 212 6.75 -6.43 14.20
C LYS A 212 5.37 -6.30 13.57
N LEU A 213 4.68 -7.42 13.33
CA LEU A 213 3.32 -7.44 12.84
C LEU A 213 2.32 -6.91 13.89
N ASP A 214 2.51 -7.25 15.16
CA ASP A 214 1.70 -6.66 16.26
C ASP A 214 1.94 -5.15 16.39
N SER A 215 3.21 -4.72 16.33
CA SER A 215 3.53 -3.29 16.30
C SER A 215 2.93 -2.58 15.08
N SER A 216 2.94 -3.23 13.91
CA SER A 216 2.34 -2.68 12.68
C SER A 216 0.83 -2.54 12.80
N LYS A 217 0.15 -3.52 13.42
CA LYS A 217 -1.27 -3.47 13.73
C LYS A 217 -1.60 -2.27 14.61
N PHE A 218 -0.85 -2.09 15.70
CA PHE A 218 -1.02 -0.95 16.59
C PHE A 218 -0.75 0.39 15.90
N LEU A 219 0.33 0.49 15.13
CA LEU A 219 0.66 1.68 14.35
C LEU A 219 -0.43 2.03 13.34
N TYR A 220 -1.04 1.03 12.70
CA TYR A 220 -2.14 1.25 11.76
C TYR A 220 -3.40 1.77 12.48
N ASP A 221 -3.78 1.17 13.60
CA ASP A 221 -4.95 1.61 14.38
C ASP A 221 -4.77 3.07 14.88
N ILE A 222 -3.56 3.44 15.30
CA ILE A 222 -3.22 4.84 15.62
C ILE A 222 -3.27 5.72 14.37
N SER A 223 -2.66 5.29 13.26
CA SER A 223 -2.65 6.07 12.01
C SER A 223 -4.06 6.38 11.52
N LEU A 224 -4.97 5.40 11.63
CA LEU A 224 -6.37 5.57 11.28
C LEU A 224 -7.05 6.62 12.17
N THR A 225 -6.74 6.61 13.46
CA THR A 225 -7.26 7.60 14.43
C THR A 225 -6.67 8.99 14.20
N LEU A 226 -5.42 9.10 13.73
CA LEU A 226 -4.79 10.39 13.48
C LEU A 226 -5.14 10.98 12.10
N ALA A 227 -5.65 10.17 11.17
CA ALA A 227 -5.91 10.59 9.80
C ALA A 227 -6.89 11.79 9.68
N PRO A 228 -8.00 11.86 10.45
CA PRO A 228 -8.94 12.99 10.43
C PRO A 228 -8.35 14.34 10.83
N PHE A 229 -7.30 14.38 11.66
CA PHE A 229 -6.73 15.63 12.15
C PHE A 229 -6.21 16.52 11.02
N LEU A 230 -5.64 15.92 9.98
CA LEU A 230 -5.08 16.67 8.85
C LEU A 230 -6.17 17.44 8.06
N PRO A 231 -7.26 16.84 7.57
CA PRO A 231 -8.34 17.58 6.93
C PRO A 231 -9.09 18.50 7.91
N LEU A 232 -9.27 18.10 9.18
CA LEU A 232 -9.91 18.96 10.18
C LEU A 232 -9.12 20.25 10.41
N TYR A 233 -7.80 20.16 10.55
CA TYR A 233 -6.93 21.32 10.72
C TYR A 233 -7.05 22.28 9.53
N ASN A 234 -6.99 21.76 8.30
CA ASN A 234 -7.07 22.60 7.10
C ASN A 234 -8.46 23.24 6.93
N LEU A 235 -9.54 22.50 7.18
CA LEU A 235 -10.91 23.02 7.05
C LEU A 235 -11.30 24.01 8.15
N GLN A 236 -10.81 23.84 9.38
CA GLN A 236 -11.17 24.71 10.51
C GLN A 236 -10.23 25.90 10.68
N VAL A 237 -8.91 25.69 10.53
CA VAL A 237 -7.90 26.71 10.85
C VAL A 237 -7.56 27.56 9.63
N HIS A 238 -7.35 26.92 8.48
CA HIS A 238 -7.00 27.62 7.24
C HIS A 238 -8.23 28.07 6.44
N ASN A 239 -9.42 27.57 6.79
CA ASN A 239 -10.65 27.79 6.03
C ASN A 239 -10.44 27.55 4.52
N ASP A 240 -9.63 26.54 4.17
CA ASP A 240 -9.19 26.33 2.80
C ASP A 240 -10.41 26.15 1.87
N PRO A 241 -10.52 26.90 0.77
CA PRO A 241 -11.58 26.75 -0.23
C PRO A 241 -11.28 25.60 -1.21
N ASN A 242 -10.20 24.86 -0.99
CA ASN A 242 -9.74 23.82 -1.90
C ASN A 242 -10.67 22.60 -1.86
N TRP A 243 -11.32 22.32 -2.99
CA TRP A 243 -12.18 21.14 -3.17
C TRP A 243 -11.45 19.81 -2.87
N THR A 244 -10.12 19.77 -3.01
CA THR A 244 -9.30 18.59 -2.71
C THR A 244 -9.34 18.21 -1.23
N THR A 245 -9.32 19.19 -0.34
CA THR A 245 -9.43 19.00 1.11
C THR A 245 -10.80 18.46 1.49
N GLU A 246 -11.87 18.98 0.86
CA GLU A 246 -13.24 18.52 1.10
C GLU A 246 -13.46 17.09 0.60
N MET A 247 -12.98 16.75 -0.59
CA MET A 247 -13.07 15.38 -1.11
C MET A 247 -12.28 14.40 -0.23
N PHE A 248 -11.09 14.78 0.20
CA PHE A 248 -10.30 13.95 1.10
C PHE A 248 -10.97 13.80 2.47
N ALA A 249 -11.55 14.88 3.03
CA ALA A 249 -12.30 14.84 4.28
C ALA A 249 -13.47 13.85 4.21
N PHE A 250 -14.24 13.88 3.11
CA PHE A 250 -15.36 12.96 2.90
C PHE A 250 -14.88 11.51 2.78
N TRP A 251 -13.85 11.26 1.96
CA TRP A 251 -13.24 9.94 1.84
C TRP A 251 -12.68 9.43 3.19
N CYS A 252 -12.00 10.30 3.93
CA CYS A 252 -11.40 9.99 5.23
C CYS A 252 -12.48 9.65 6.26
N ALA A 253 -13.57 10.42 6.32
CA ALA A 253 -14.70 10.14 7.21
C ALA A 253 -15.29 8.74 6.93
N PHE A 254 -15.41 8.34 5.67
CA PHE A 254 -15.90 7.01 5.31
C PHE A 254 -14.94 5.90 5.77
N VAL A 255 -13.64 6.03 5.47
CA VAL A 255 -12.62 5.03 5.84
C VAL A 255 -12.49 4.89 7.35
N VAL A 256 -12.49 6.01 8.08
CA VAL A 256 -12.39 6.04 9.54
C VAL A 256 -13.66 5.51 10.19
N THR A 257 -14.84 5.74 9.59
CA THR A 257 -16.08 5.11 10.08
C THR A 257 -16.02 3.60 9.97
N LEU A 258 -15.61 3.05 8.81
CA LEU A 258 -15.51 1.61 8.62
C LEU A 258 -14.51 0.97 9.58
N GLY A 259 -13.30 1.52 9.68
CA GLY A 259 -12.29 1.00 10.60
C GLY A 259 -12.64 1.24 12.07
N GLY A 260 -13.31 2.35 12.39
CA GLY A 260 -13.84 2.65 13.71
C GLY A 260 -14.88 1.65 14.19
N LEU A 261 -15.78 1.19 13.31
CA LEU A 261 -16.74 0.14 13.62
C LEU A 261 -16.07 -1.21 13.96
N ASP A 262 -14.99 -1.55 13.25
CA ASP A 262 -14.21 -2.75 13.56
C ASP A 262 -13.49 -2.63 14.92
N LEU A 263 -12.92 -1.45 15.20
CA LEU A 263 -12.28 -1.11 16.47
C LEU A 263 -13.24 -1.16 17.66
N VAL A 264 -14.47 -0.64 17.54
CA VAL A 264 -15.50 -0.72 18.59
C VAL A 264 -15.90 -2.17 18.88
N ARG A 265 -15.88 -3.05 17.88
CA ARG A 265 -16.10 -4.50 18.07
C ARG A 265 -14.92 -5.19 18.77
N GLY A 266 -13.83 -4.48 19.06
CA GLY A 266 -12.61 -5.01 19.66
C GLY A 266 -11.72 -5.75 18.67
N ARG A 267 -11.98 -5.61 17.36
CA ARG A 267 -11.12 -6.10 16.28
C ARG A 267 -10.24 -4.95 15.81
N SER A 268 -9.06 -5.23 15.28
CA SER A 268 -8.25 -4.15 14.71
C SER A 268 -8.67 -3.85 13.27
N ALA A 269 -8.70 -2.57 12.92
CA ALA A 269 -8.98 -2.10 11.58
C ALA A 269 -7.95 -2.62 10.56
N PHE A 270 -6.72 -2.91 11.02
CA PHE A 270 -5.68 -3.57 10.22
C PHE A 270 -6.19 -4.86 9.58
N ILE A 271 -6.99 -5.65 10.30
CA ILE A 271 -7.49 -6.93 9.80
C ILE A 271 -8.72 -6.70 8.92
N GLY A 272 -9.57 -5.72 9.26
CA GLY A 272 -10.79 -5.40 8.53
C GLY A 272 -10.54 -4.99 7.08
N ILE A 273 -9.47 -4.24 6.82
CA ILE A 273 -9.14 -3.76 5.47
C ILE A 273 -8.48 -4.82 4.57
N LEU A 274 -7.95 -5.91 5.15
CA LEU A 274 -7.31 -6.98 4.37
C LEU A 274 -8.34 -7.70 3.50
N SER A 275 -7.91 -8.15 2.32
CA SER A 275 -8.70 -9.05 1.46
C SER A 275 -9.02 -10.36 2.20
N GLU A 276 -10.10 -11.06 1.84
CA GLU A 276 -10.47 -12.33 2.49
C GLU A 276 -9.32 -13.35 2.49
N ILE A 277 -8.58 -13.42 1.37
CA ILE A 277 -7.40 -14.27 1.24
C ILE A 277 -6.30 -13.81 2.20
N ASP A 278 -5.99 -12.51 2.28
CA ASP A 278 -4.96 -12.02 3.19
C ASP A 278 -5.36 -12.15 4.67
N GLN A 279 -6.66 -12.04 4.99
CA GLN A 279 -7.19 -12.34 6.32
C GLN A 279 -6.98 -13.82 6.66
N SER A 280 -7.26 -14.74 5.74
CA SER A 280 -7.04 -16.17 5.96
C SER A 280 -5.56 -16.51 6.17
N ARG A 281 -4.66 -15.91 5.37
CA ARG A 281 -3.20 -16.00 5.52
C ARG A 281 -2.73 -15.46 6.87
N PHE A 282 -3.21 -14.28 7.25
CA PHE A 282 -2.93 -13.66 8.54
C PHE A 282 -3.36 -14.57 9.67
N ARG A 283 -4.63 -15.02 9.69
CA ARG A 283 -5.16 -15.91 10.72
C ARG A 283 -4.38 -17.22 10.80
N PHE A 284 -4.04 -17.81 9.66
CA PHE A 284 -3.22 -19.01 9.63
C PHE A 284 -1.87 -18.76 10.31
N ALA A 285 -1.09 -17.78 9.85
CA ALA A 285 0.23 -17.47 10.40
C ALA A 285 0.18 -17.06 11.88
N TYR A 286 -0.87 -16.34 12.28
CA TYR A 286 -1.03 -15.81 13.63
C TYR A 286 -1.45 -16.89 14.64
N PHE A 287 -2.48 -17.69 14.32
CA PHE A 287 -3.05 -18.67 15.25
C PHE A 287 -2.27 -19.99 15.29
N THR A 288 -1.76 -20.48 14.16
CA THR A 288 -0.97 -21.73 14.15
C THR A 288 0.35 -21.60 14.92
N ARG A 289 0.79 -20.36 15.16
CA ARG A 289 1.99 -20.03 15.94
C ARG A 289 1.69 -19.68 17.40
N GLY A 290 0.47 -19.97 17.87
CA GLY A 290 0.12 -19.93 19.30
C GLY A 290 -0.24 -18.56 19.86
N ARG A 291 -0.32 -17.51 19.03
CA ARG A 291 -0.91 -16.23 19.47
C ARG A 291 -2.43 -16.30 19.39
N ARG A 292 -3.10 -15.86 20.47
CA ARG A 292 -4.55 -15.68 20.51
C ARG A 292 -4.87 -14.20 20.43
N GLU A 293 -5.96 -13.88 19.73
CA GLU A 293 -6.52 -12.54 19.73
C GLU A 293 -7.14 -12.27 21.12
N GLY A 294 -6.46 -11.46 21.92
CA GLY A 294 -7.06 -10.87 23.12
C GLY A 294 -8.02 -9.76 22.71
N THR A 295 -9.15 -9.63 23.40
CA THR A 295 -10.01 -8.45 23.29
C THR A 295 -9.22 -7.24 23.78
N ASN A 296 -8.91 -6.31 22.88
CA ASN A 296 -8.07 -5.16 23.21
C ASN A 296 -8.96 -3.97 23.61
N GLU A 297 -8.94 -3.60 24.89
CA GLU A 297 -9.70 -2.45 25.40
C GLU A 297 -9.22 -1.13 24.77
N THR A 298 -7.93 -1.01 24.45
CA THR A 298 -7.38 0.17 23.77
C THR A 298 -7.96 0.34 22.37
N ALA A 299 -8.18 -0.76 21.64
CA ALA A 299 -8.80 -0.72 20.32
C ALA A 299 -10.25 -0.20 20.39
N ARG A 300 -11.01 -0.58 21.43
CA ARG A 300 -12.37 -0.07 21.63
C ARG A 300 -12.39 1.44 21.89
N ALA A 301 -11.46 1.92 22.71
CA ALA A 301 -11.33 3.35 22.99
C ALA A 301 -10.99 4.14 21.70
N LEU A 302 -10.02 3.67 20.92
CA LEU A 302 -9.68 4.25 19.61
C LEU A 302 -10.88 4.23 18.64
N GLY A 303 -11.66 3.15 18.64
CA GLY A 303 -12.85 3.04 17.79
C GLY A 303 -13.90 4.12 18.06
N TRP A 304 -14.15 4.44 19.33
CA TRP A 304 -15.07 5.53 19.67
C TRP A 304 -14.53 6.90 19.28
N ILE A 305 -13.21 7.12 19.39
CA ILE A 305 -12.56 8.36 18.93
C ILE A 305 -12.74 8.51 17.42
N CYS A 306 -12.44 7.46 16.64
CA CYS A 306 -12.62 7.43 15.19
C CYS A 306 -14.06 7.79 14.77
N LEU A 307 -15.08 7.21 15.43
CA LEU A 307 -16.48 7.51 15.11
C LEU A 307 -16.85 8.96 15.45
N GLY A 308 -16.34 9.50 16.56
CA GLY A 308 -16.53 10.90 16.93
C GLY A 308 -15.91 11.85 15.90
N GLU A 309 -14.67 11.60 15.49
CA GLU A 309 -13.98 12.41 14.48
C GLU A 309 -14.63 12.34 13.10
N ALA A 310 -15.09 11.15 12.68
CA ALA A 310 -15.83 10.99 11.44
C ALA A 310 -17.15 11.78 11.44
N ALA A 311 -17.87 11.79 12.57
CA ALA A 311 -19.09 12.59 12.72
C ALA A 311 -18.79 14.10 12.63
N ILE A 312 -17.69 14.56 13.24
CA ILE A 312 -17.24 15.96 13.15
C ILE A 312 -16.91 16.33 11.70
N LEU A 313 -16.14 15.49 10.99
CA LEU A 313 -15.81 15.71 9.58
C LEU A 313 -17.06 15.84 8.70
N LEU A 314 -18.03 14.94 8.87
CA LEU A 314 -19.28 14.98 8.12
C LEU A 314 -20.13 16.20 8.45
N ALA A 315 -20.17 16.62 9.73
CA ALA A 315 -20.89 17.82 10.14
C ALA A 315 -20.28 19.09 9.51
N ILE A 316 -18.96 19.20 9.46
CA ILE A 316 -18.26 20.33 8.82
C ILE A 316 -18.51 20.35 7.31
N ALA A 317 -18.38 19.20 6.66
CA ALA A 317 -18.66 19.08 5.23
C ALA A 317 -20.12 19.45 4.90
N ALA A 318 -21.08 18.99 5.70
CA ALA A 318 -22.48 19.34 5.53
C ALA A 318 -22.73 20.85 5.75
N ALA A 319 -22.14 21.45 6.78
CA ALA A 319 -22.27 22.88 7.07
C ALA A 319 -21.79 23.74 5.90
N ARG A 320 -20.68 23.38 5.26
CA ARG A 320 -20.14 24.10 4.09
C ARG A 320 -21.01 23.97 2.84
N ILE A 321 -21.68 22.84 2.64
CA ILE A 321 -22.63 22.67 1.52
C ILE A 321 -23.88 23.53 1.73
N THR A 322 -24.29 23.75 2.98
CA THR A 322 -25.52 24.48 3.33
C THR A 322 -25.36 26.00 3.49
N LEU A 323 -24.13 26.50 3.62
CA LEU A 323 -23.84 27.93 3.75
C LEU A 323 -23.47 28.48 2.35
N PRO A 324 -24.28 29.37 1.76
CA PRO A 324 -24.07 29.90 0.40
C PRO A 324 -22.86 30.82 0.27
#